data_AF-A0A392PI19-F1
#
_entry.id   AF-A0A392PI19-F1
#
_cell.length_a   1.000
_cell.length_b   1.000
_cell.length_c   1.000
_cell.angle_alpha   90.00
_cell.angle_beta   90.00
_cell.angle_gamma   90.00
#
_symmetry.space_group_name_H-M   'P 1'
#
loop_
_entity.id
_entity.type
_entity.pdbx_description
1 polymer ?
#
loop_
_entity_poly.entity_id
_entity_poly.type
_entity_poly.pdbx_seq_one_letter_code
_entity_poly.pdbx_strand_id
1 'polypeptide(L)'
;MNNFPQRNYTQSRIKAEGGEPLRIELRDAENQHLVRDEGSSRKIQICVLHGDFRKEDWTSEEFDKQIVIPREGKGPLLKGDTVITLKDGVAYINNMEITDISKGRTKQVRLGAKIVRSNSIGSDIREGRSEPFRVWHYRVKGKY
;
A
#
# COMPACT_ATOMS: atom_id res chain seq x y z
N MET A 1 -2.11 10.57 3.01
CA MET A 1 -2.71 9.24 3.36
C MET A 1 -3.16 9.27 4.81
N ASN A 2 -4.31 8.69 5.13
CA ASN A 2 -4.78 8.62 6.53
C ASN A 2 -4.00 7.56 7.32
N ASN A 3 -3.95 7.69 8.64
CA ASN A 3 -3.20 6.78 9.51
C ASN A 3 -3.85 5.39 9.59
N PHE A 4 -3.03 4.34 9.75
CA PHE A 4 -3.50 3.00 10.06
C PHE A 4 -3.81 2.86 11.55
N PRO A 5 -4.84 2.06 11.94
CA PRO A 5 -5.12 1.79 13.34
C PRO A 5 -3.97 1.00 13.99
N GLN A 6 -3.83 1.13 15.31
CA GLN A 6 -2.75 0.45 16.07
C GLN A 6 -2.80 -1.09 15.99
N ARG A 7 -3.96 -1.68 15.67
CA ARG A 7 -4.16 -3.13 15.54
C ARG A 7 -4.90 -3.45 14.24
N ASN A 8 -4.15 -3.90 13.22
CA ASN A 8 -4.72 -4.51 12.02
C ASN A 8 -4.59 -6.03 12.13
N TYR A 9 -5.57 -6.81 11.66
CA TYR A 9 -5.47 -8.27 11.68
C TYR A 9 -5.38 -8.83 10.25
N THR A 10 -4.64 -9.93 10.05
CA THR A 10 -4.69 -10.70 8.79
C THR A 10 -6.11 -11.21 8.55
N GLN A 11 -6.53 -11.36 7.29
CA GLN A 11 -7.90 -11.78 6.94
C GLN A 11 -8.99 -10.84 7.47
N SER A 12 -8.61 -9.60 7.74
CA SER A 12 -9.55 -8.52 8.04
C SER A 12 -9.28 -7.35 7.12
N ARG A 13 -10.35 -6.63 6.78
CA ARG A 13 -10.31 -5.46 5.92
C ARG A 13 -9.50 -4.35 6.58
N ILE A 14 -8.46 -3.90 5.89
CA ILE A 14 -7.63 -2.79 6.32
C ILE A 14 -8.42 -1.50 6.12
N LYS A 15 -8.50 -0.71 7.17
CA LYS A 15 -9.15 0.59 7.20
C LYS A 15 -8.22 1.60 7.83
N ALA A 16 -8.46 2.88 7.60
CA ALA A 16 -7.82 3.93 8.35
C ALA A 16 -8.32 3.93 9.81
N GLU A 17 -7.59 4.64 10.68
CA GLU A 17 -8.08 4.98 12.01
C GLU A 17 -9.47 5.64 11.92
N GLY A 18 -10.39 5.24 12.80
CA GLY A 18 -11.80 5.64 12.74
C GLY A 18 -12.68 4.78 11.82
N GLY A 19 -12.11 3.84 11.06
CA GLY A 19 -12.87 2.93 10.19
C GLY A 19 -13.14 3.46 8.78
N GLU A 20 -12.54 4.61 8.45
CA GLU A 20 -12.61 5.23 7.13
C GLU A 20 -11.83 4.45 6.07
N PRO A 21 -12.15 4.60 4.77
CA PRO A 21 -11.33 4.07 3.68
C PRO A 21 -9.91 4.62 3.69
N LEU A 22 -8.93 3.84 3.21
CA LEU A 22 -7.57 4.37 3.07
C LEU A 22 -7.53 5.33 1.88
N ARG A 23 -7.04 6.54 2.11
CA ARG A 23 -6.92 7.58 1.07
C ARG A 23 -5.53 7.64 0.49
N ILE A 24 -5.41 7.53 -0.83
CA ILE A 24 -4.17 7.73 -1.58
C ILE A 24 -4.25 9.07 -2.31
N GLU A 25 -3.12 9.78 -2.32
CA GLU A 25 -2.97 11.09 -2.93
C GLU A 25 -1.68 11.13 -3.75
N LEU A 26 -1.77 11.66 -4.97
CA LEU A 26 -0.62 12.06 -5.77
C LEU A 26 -0.22 13.48 -5.35
N ARG A 27 1.00 13.64 -4.84
CA ARG A 27 1.51 14.94 -4.39
C ARG A 27 2.75 15.31 -5.18
N ASP A 28 2.87 16.61 -5.45
CA ASP A 28 4.08 17.21 -6.00
C ASP A 28 5.22 17.05 -4.98
N ALA A 29 6.40 16.63 -5.45
CA ALA A 29 7.51 16.32 -4.57
C ALA A 29 8.08 17.57 -3.88
N GLU A 30 8.05 18.73 -4.55
CA GLU A 30 8.66 19.98 -4.09
C GLU A 30 7.78 20.69 -3.07
N ASN A 31 6.49 20.84 -3.38
CA ASN A 31 5.56 21.65 -2.59
C ASN A 31 4.50 20.83 -1.84
N GLN A 32 4.48 19.51 -2.01
CA GLN A 32 3.52 18.59 -1.39
C GLN A 32 2.05 18.90 -1.72
N HIS A 33 1.76 19.74 -2.72
CA HIS A 33 0.40 20.02 -3.17
C HIS A 33 -0.20 18.81 -3.89
N LEU A 34 -1.52 18.66 -3.76
CA LEU A 34 -2.27 17.64 -4.47
C LEU A 34 -2.29 17.96 -5.96
N VAL A 35 -1.75 17.05 -6.76
CA VAL A 35 -1.70 17.15 -8.22
C VAL A 35 -3.08 16.85 -8.79
N ARG A 36 -3.65 17.79 -9.55
CA ARG A 36 -5.00 17.69 -10.16
C ARG A 36 -5.02 17.98 -11.66
N ASP A 37 -3.84 18.10 -12.26
CA ASP A 37 -3.66 18.44 -13.67
C ASP A 37 -3.78 17.21 -14.59
N GLU A 38 -3.45 17.43 -15.86
CA GLU A 38 -3.37 16.37 -16.87
C GLU A 38 -2.32 15.33 -16.46
N GLY A 39 -2.78 14.10 -16.18
CA GLY A 39 -1.93 13.02 -15.69
C GLY A 39 -2.12 12.70 -14.21
N SER A 40 -2.97 13.44 -13.49
CA SER A 40 -3.38 13.11 -12.12
C SER A 40 -4.33 11.90 -12.03
N SER A 41 -4.96 11.52 -13.15
CA SER A 41 -5.82 10.34 -13.25
C SER A 41 -5.07 9.15 -13.85
N ARG A 42 -4.62 8.23 -13.00
CA ARG A 42 -3.78 7.07 -13.40
C ARG A 42 -4.13 5.81 -12.63
N LYS A 43 -3.93 4.67 -13.27
CA LYS A 43 -4.05 3.37 -12.62
C LYS A 43 -2.79 3.08 -11.80
N ILE A 44 -2.97 2.73 -10.54
CA ILE A 44 -1.92 2.30 -9.62
C ILE A 44 -2.20 0.90 -9.10
N GLN A 45 -1.12 0.20 -8.78
CA GLN A 45 -1.12 -1.09 -8.10
C GLN A 45 -0.58 -0.92 -6.70
N ILE A 46 -1.30 -1.48 -5.73
CA ILE A 46 -0.92 -1.54 -4.32
C ILE A 46 -0.16 -2.83 -4.08
N CYS A 47 0.97 -2.72 -3.38
CA CYS A 47 1.80 -3.85 -2.99
C CYS A 47 2.14 -3.80 -1.50
N VAL A 48 2.60 -4.92 -0.95
CA VAL A 48 3.12 -5.00 0.41
C VAL A 48 4.63 -4.85 0.34
N LEU A 49 5.19 -3.98 1.16
CA LEU A 49 6.62 -3.74 1.29
C LEU A 49 7.12 -4.23 2.65
N HIS A 50 8.41 -4.58 2.70
CA HIS A 50 9.10 -4.88 3.94
C HIS A 50 9.02 -3.70 4.93
N GLY A 51 8.65 -3.97 6.20
CA GLY A 51 8.41 -2.91 7.19
C GLY A 51 9.66 -2.12 7.60
N ASP A 52 10.84 -2.71 7.44
CA ASP A 52 12.16 -2.11 7.68
C ASP A 52 12.71 -1.33 6.48
N PHE A 53 11.95 -1.23 5.38
CA PHE A 53 12.28 -0.33 4.29
C PHE A 53 12.21 1.14 4.76
N ARG A 54 13.38 1.74 5.02
CA ARG A 54 13.54 3.11 5.58
C ARG A 54 14.23 4.10 4.64
N LYS A 55 14.81 3.66 3.53
CA LYS A 55 15.50 4.53 2.58
C LYS A 55 14.49 5.54 2.00
N GLU A 56 14.76 6.84 2.03
CA GLU A 56 13.83 7.87 1.51
C GLU A 56 13.99 8.13 0.00
N ASP A 57 15.22 7.98 -0.50
CA ASP A 57 15.54 8.15 -1.92
C ASP A 57 15.91 6.82 -2.55
N TRP A 58 14.93 6.13 -3.13
CA TRP A 58 15.12 4.88 -3.85
C TRP A 58 15.01 5.05 -5.36
N THR A 59 15.64 4.13 -6.10
CA THR A 59 15.31 3.89 -7.51
C THR A 59 14.10 2.95 -7.63
N SER A 60 13.46 2.90 -8.80
CA SER A 60 12.35 1.95 -9.04
C SER A 60 12.79 0.49 -8.84
N GLU A 61 14.02 0.13 -9.18
CA GLU A 61 14.57 -1.22 -8.98
C GLU A 61 14.76 -1.53 -7.49
N GLU A 62 15.21 -0.54 -6.71
CA GLU A 62 15.33 -0.68 -5.27
C GLU A 62 13.97 -0.83 -4.59
N PHE A 63 12.97 -0.06 -5.03
CA PHE A 63 11.59 -0.22 -4.58
C PHE A 63 11.05 -1.62 -4.87
N ASP A 64 11.24 -2.11 -6.09
CA ASP A 64 10.77 -3.43 -6.50
C ASP A 64 11.38 -4.57 -5.67
N LYS A 65 12.64 -4.43 -5.25
CA LYS A 65 13.30 -5.37 -4.33
C LYS A 65 12.71 -5.37 -2.92
N GLN A 66 11.98 -4.32 -2.52
CA GLN A 66 11.33 -4.24 -1.21
C GLN A 66 9.92 -4.83 -1.21
N ILE A 67 9.38 -5.20 -2.36
CA ILE A 67 8.07 -5.86 -2.46
C ILE A 67 8.16 -7.26 -1.87
N VAL A 68 7.30 -7.52 -0.89
CA VAL A 68 7.22 -8.83 -0.24
C VAL A 68 6.65 -9.83 -1.24
N ILE A 69 7.37 -10.92 -1.47
CA ILE A 69 6.94 -12.00 -2.34
C ILE A 69 6.12 -13.00 -1.52
N PRO A 70 4.93 -13.43 -1.99
CA PRO A 70 4.18 -14.51 -1.34
C PRO A 70 5.04 -15.78 -1.22
N ARG A 71 4.86 -16.53 -0.14
CA ARG A 71 5.53 -17.83 0.00
C ARG A 71 5.02 -18.81 -1.05
N GLU A 72 5.88 -19.74 -1.45
CA GLU A 72 5.50 -20.83 -2.36
C GLU A 72 4.26 -21.58 -1.82
N GLY A 73 3.29 -21.82 -2.71
CA GLY A 73 2.02 -22.45 -2.37
C GLY A 73 1.03 -21.57 -1.58
N LYS A 74 1.34 -20.30 -1.30
CA LYS A 74 0.39 -19.33 -0.72
C LYS A 74 -0.21 -18.45 -1.80
N GLY A 75 -1.48 -18.07 -1.60
CA GLY A 75 -2.17 -17.10 -2.44
C GLY A 75 -1.59 -15.68 -2.32
N PRO A 76 -2.15 -14.70 -3.04
CA PRO A 76 -1.63 -13.33 -3.04
C PRO A 76 -1.67 -12.71 -1.64
N LEU A 77 -0.65 -11.92 -1.29
CA LEU A 77 -0.54 -11.23 0.01
C LEU A 77 -1.63 -10.18 0.23
N LEU A 78 -2.17 -9.62 -0.84
CA LEU A 78 -3.29 -8.70 -0.82
C LEU A 78 -4.48 -9.29 -1.57
N LYS A 79 -5.68 -9.07 -1.05
CA LYS A 79 -6.96 -9.34 -1.72
C LYS A 79 -7.80 -8.06 -1.77
N GLY A 80 -8.70 -8.00 -2.75
CA GLY A 80 -9.62 -6.89 -2.97
C GLY A 80 -9.06 -5.84 -3.94
N ASP A 81 -9.22 -4.56 -3.61
CA ASP A 81 -8.89 -3.36 -4.38
C ASP A 81 -7.37 -3.14 -4.46
N THR A 82 -6.65 -4.07 -5.09
CA THR A 82 -5.19 -4.01 -5.26
C THR A 82 -4.75 -3.20 -6.48
N VAL A 83 -5.65 -2.96 -7.43
CA VAL A 83 -5.42 -2.08 -8.57
C VAL A 83 -6.54 -1.06 -8.61
N ILE A 84 -6.20 0.21 -8.40
CA ILE A 84 -7.16 1.30 -8.30
C ILE A 84 -6.79 2.42 -9.27
N THR A 85 -7.75 3.30 -9.56
CA THR A 85 -7.51 4.46 -10.43
C THR A 85 -7.59 5.72 -9.59
N LEU A 86 -6.50 6.49 -9.60
CA LEU A 86 -6.51 7.87 -9.13
C LEU A 86 -7.47 8.67 -10.02
N LYS A 87 -8.32 9.48 -9.40
CA LYS A 87 -9.16 10.49 -10.06
C LYS A 87 -8.80 11.83 -9.47
N ASP A 88 -8.36 12.75 -10.31
CA ASP A 88 -7.87 14.08 -9.88
C ASP A 88 -6.83 13.96 -8.76
N GLY A 89 -5.93 13.00 -8.90
CA GLY A 89 -4.85 12.72 -7.94
C GLY A 89 -5.27 12.00 -6.67
N VAL A 90 -6.55 11.60 -6.51
CA VAL A 90 -7.05 10.95 -5.28
C VAL A 90 -7.68 9.59 -5.59
N ALA A 91 -7.45 8.61 -4.71
CA ALA A 91 -8.22 7.38 -4.68
C ALA A 91 -8.51 6.92 -3.26
N TYR A 92 -9.56 6.10 -3.11
CA TYR A 92 -9.95 5.49 -1.85
C TYR A 92 -9.91 3.97 -2.01
N ILE A 93 -9.12 3.31 -1.16
CA ILE A 93 -9.14 1.85 -1.04
C ILE A 93 -10.26 1.52 -0.08
N ASN A 94 -11.31 0.92 -0.64
CA ASN A 94 -12.43 0.49 0.15
C ASN A 94 -12.12 -0.88 0.70
N ASN A 95 -11.96 -1.88 -0.15
CA ASN A 95 -11.91 -3.27 0.25
C ASN A 95 -10.51 -3.86 0.01
N MET A 96 -9.66 -3.90 1.03
CA MET A 96 -8.35 -4.53 0.91
C MET A 96 -8.00 -5.33 2.15
N GLU A 97 -7.46 -6.52 1.97
CA GLU A 97 -7.08 -7.43 3.05
C GLU A 97 -5.65 -7.94 2.86
N ILE A 98 -4.87 -7.93 3.93
CA ILE A 98 -3.59 -8.67 3.98
C ILE A 98 -3.90 -10.12 4.39
N THR A 99 -3.53 -11.07 3.54
CA THR A 99 -3.86 -12.49 3.70
C THR A 99 -2.84 -13.25 4.55
N ASP A 100 -1.58 -12.82 4.50
CA ASP A 100 -0.48 -13.38 5.27
C ASP A 100 0.54 -12.29 5.56
N ILE A 101 1.10 -12.32 6.77
CA ILE A 101 2.32 -11.59 7.10
C ILE A 101 3.38 -12.64 7.38
N SER A 102 4.07 -13.06 6.33
CA SER A 102 5.15 -14.04 6.43
C SER A 102 6.11 -13.63 7.56
N LYS A 103 6.16 -14.42 8.65
CA LYS A 103 7.04 -14.33 9.84
C LYS A 103 8.15 -13.26 9.78
N GLY A 104 7.78 -11.98 9.80
CA GLY A 104 8.73 -10.87 9.88
C GLY A 104 9.11 -10.66 11.33
N ARG A 105 10.40 -10.50 11.61
CA ARG A 105 10.94 -10.31 12.97
C ARG A 105 10.24 -9.17 13.74
N THR A 106 9.74 -8.16 13.02
CA THR A 106 9.07 -6.97 13.56
C THR A 106 7.54 -6.99 13.46
N LYS A 107 6.95 -7.93 12.71
CA LYS A 107 5.51 -7.96 12.32
C LYS A 107 4.99 -6.63 11.73
N GLN A 108 5.91 -5.80 11.24
CA GLN A 108 5.59 -4.55 10.56
C GLN A 108 5.68 -4.74 9.07
N VAL A 109 4.74 -4.14 8.36
CA VAL A 109 4.71 -4.04 6.90
C VAL A 109 4.46 -2.59 6.52
N ARG A 110 4.74 -2.25 5.27
CA ARG A 110 4.37 -0.98 4.65
C ARG A 110 3.50 -1.27 3.44
N LEU A 111 2.63 -0.33 3.06
CA LEU A 111 1.99 -0.36 1.75
C LEU A 111 2.83 0.43 0.76
N GLY A 112 3.00 -0.14 -0.43
CA GLY A 112 3.55 0.53 -1.59
C GLY A 112 2.46 0.83 -2.61
N ALA A 113 2.64 1.89 -3.40
CA ALA A 113 1.79 2.23 -4.53
C ALA A 113 2.67 2.49 -5.76
N LYS A 114 2.43 1.77 -6.85
CA LYS A 114 3.18 1.89 -8.10
C LYS A 114 2.26 2.16 -9.27
N ILE A 115 2.67 3.01 -10.21
CA ILE A 115 1.91 3.25 -11.44
C ILE A 115 1.88 1.96 -12.28
N VAL A 116 0.68 1.54 -12.68
CA VAL A 116 0.52 0.49 -13.68
C VAL A 116 0.87 1.13 -15.01
N ARG A 117 2.04 0.79 -15.57
CA ARG A 117 2.54 1.38 -16.82
C ARG A 117 1.47 1.25 -17.91
N SER A 118 0.86 2.37 -18.29
CA SER A 118 0.27 2.58 -19.61
C SER A 118 1.32 3.29 -20.46
N ASN A 119 1.31 3.07 -21.78
CA ASN A 119 2.24 3.65 -22.76
C ASN A 119 2.26 5.20 -22.84
N SER A 120 1.75 5.90 -21.84
CA SER A 120 1.78 7.35 -21.71
C SER A 120 3.17 7.81 -21.24
N ILE A 121 3.96 8.29 -22.20
CA ILE A 121 5.12 9.16 -21.99
C ILE A 121 4.63 10.40 -21.21
N GLY A 122 5.40 10.89 -20.22
CA GLY A 122 5.31 12.32 -19.86
C GLY A 122 5.18 12.74 -18.38
N SER A 123 5.38 11.87 -17.38
CA SER A 123 5.52 12.38 -15.99
C SER A 123 6.35 11.41 -15.15
N ASP A 124 7.45 11.86 -14.56
CA ASP A 124 8.28 11.09 -13.62
C ASP A 124 7.55 10.95 -12.27
N ILE A 125 6.54 10.08 -12.25
CA ILE A 125 5.81 9.75 -11.02
C ILE A 125 6.56 8.66 -10.27
N ARG A 126 7.05 8.98 -9.08
CA ARG A 126 7.72 8.06 -8.16
C ARG A 126 6.70 7.17 -7.43
N GLU A 127 7.13 5.98 -7.04
CA GLU A 127 6.34 5.08 -6.20
C GLU A 127 6.06 5.68 -4.82
N GLY A 128 4.88 5.42 -4.28
CA GLY A 128 4.48 5.82 -2.93
C GLY A 128 4.81 4.74 -1.91
N ARG A 129 5.17 5.15 -0.69
CA ARG A 129 5.40 4.27 0.46
C ARG A 129 4.69 4.82 1.69
N SER A 130 3.94 3.99 2.40
CA SER A 130 3.31 4.37 3.67
C SER A 130 4.27 4.31 4.85
N GLU A 131 3.86 4.91 5.96
CA GLU A 131 4.42 4.61 7.28
C GLU A 131 4.26 3.11 7.62
N PRO A 132 5.17 2.54 8.45
CA PRO A 132 5.10 1.14 8.80
C PRO A 132 3.97 0.92 9.81
N PHE A 133 3.17 -0.12 9.60
CA PHE A 133 2.10 -0.51 10.51
C PHE A 133 2.18 -1.99 10.87
N ARG A 134 1.69 -2.33 12.05
CA ARG A 134 1.66 -3.70 12.55
C ARG A 134 0.40 -4.40 12.09
N VAL A 135 0.60 -5.60 11.55
CA VAL A 135 -0.47 -6.55 11.29
C VAL A 135 -0.32 -7.71 12.26
N TRP A 136 -1.42 -8.13 12.85
CA TRP A 136 -1.52 -9.21 13.81
C TRP A 136 -2.15 -10.41 13.12
N HIS A 137 -1.65 -11.62 13.36
CA HIS A 137 -2.38 -12.79 12.90
C HIS A 137 -3.76 -12.84 13.59
N TYR A 138 -4.80 -13.12 12.82
CA TYR A 138 -6.09 -13.50 13.39
C TYR A 138 -5.88 -14.78 14.21
N ARG A 139 -5.83 -14.65 15.54
CA ARG A 139 -5.97 -15.79 16.44
C ARG A 139 -7.47 -16.01 16.59
N VAL A 140 -7.98 -17.14 16.11
CA VAL A 140 -9.33 -17.60 16.44
C VAL A 140 -9.47 -17.48 17.95
N LYS A 141 -10.41 -16.66 18.43
CA LYS A 141 -10.79 -16.69 19.85
C LYS A 141 -11.24 -18.13 20.12
N GLY A 142 -10.46 -18.88 20.89
CA GLY A 142 -10.91 -20.14 21.44
C GLY A 142 -12.23 -19.89 22.16
N LYS A 143 -13.29 -20.55 21.71
CA LYS A 143 -14.51 -20.67 22.52
C LYS A 143 -14.12 -21.55 23.72
N TYR A 144 -14.19 -20.97 24.91
CA TYR A 144 -14.29 -21.74 26.15
C TYR A 144 -15.70 -22.30 26.27
#